data_AF-A0A5P9IMK0-F1
#
_entry.id   AF-A0A5P9IMK0-F1
#
_cell.length_a   1.000
_cell.length_b   1.000
_cell.length_c   1.000
_cell.angle_alpha   90.00
_cell.angle_beta   90.00
_cell.angle_gamma   90.00
#
_symmetry.space_group_name_H-M   'P 1'
#
loop_
_entity.id
_entity.type
_entity.pdbx_description
1 polymer ?
#
loop_
_entity_poly.entity_id
_entity_poly.type
_entity_poly.pdbx_seq_one_letter_code
_entity_poly.pdbx_strand_id
1 'polypeptide(L)' 'MEPRFQEGDKIVIDPDLEWHNGDFVYAMRLSDNSGTFKQLRTEGDDLYLCAINPSFEPRYTRMDGEWTIIGKARWRVEDL' A
#
# COMPACT_ATOMS: atom_id res chain seq x y z
N MET A 1 4.97 -8.31 1.61
CA MET A 1 3.77 -8.29 0.72
C MET A 1 3.91 -9.46 -0.25
N GLU A 2 4.14 -10.65 0.31
CA GLU A 2 4.51 -11.84 -0.44
C GLU A 2 3.29 -12.49 -1.09
N PRO A 3 3.48 -13.28 -2.17
CA PRO A 3 4.77 -13.61 -2.79
C PRO A 3 5.28 -12.54 -3.78
N ARG A 4 4.46 -11.55 -4.13
CA ARG A 4 4.79 -10.57 -5.19
C ARG A 4 5.91 -9.62 -4.79
N PHE A 5 5.97 -9.22 -3.52
CA PHE A 5 6.99 -8.35 -2.97
C PHE A 5 7.60 -8.98 -1.72
N GLN A 6 8.91 -9.20 -1.79
CA GLN A 6 9.72 -9.82 -0.76
C GLN A 6 10.44 -8.76 0.08
N GLU A 7 10.92 -9.19 1.25
CA GLU A 7 11.82 -8.36 2.03
C GLU A 7 13.07 -8.01 1.22
N GLY A 8 13.54 -6.76 1.33
CA GLY A 8 14.67 -6.24 0.58
C GLY A 8 14.30 -5.62 -0.78
N ASP A 9 13.08 -5.81 -1.28
CA ASP A 9 12.63 -5.16 -2.51
C ASP A 9 12.65 -3.63 -2.40
N LYS A 10 13.21 -2.99 -3.43
CA LYS A 10 13.20 -1.54 -3.58
C LYS A 10 12.04 -1.13 -4.48
N ILE A 11 11.11 -0.35 -3.96
CA ILE A 11 9.94 0.13 -4.69
C ILE A 11 10.02 1.63 -4.87
N VAL A 12 9.87 2.09 -6.12
CA VAL A 12 9.75 3.53 -6.43
C VAL A 12 8.30 3.94 -6.28
N ILE A 13 8.06 4.90 -5.40
CA ILE A 13 6.76 5.52 -5.16
C ILE A 13 6.72 6.87 -5.87
N ASP A 14 5.67 7.10 -6.64
CA ASP A 14 5.42 8.34 -7.37
C ASP A 14 4.22 9.07 -6.72
N PRO A 15 4.44 10.21 -6.06
CA PRO A 15 3.38 10.98 -5.40
C PRO A 15 2.39 11.64 -6.36
N ASP A 16 2.81 11.91 -7.59
CA ASP A 16 2.01 12.65 -8.57
C ASP A 16 1.09 11.74 -9.39
N LEU A 17 1.24 10.42 -9.26
CA LEU A 17 0.36 9.46 -9.94
C LEU A 17 -0.95 9.26 -9.19
N GLU A 18 -2.05 9.40 -9.93
CA GLU A 18 -3.36 8.99 -9.46
C GLU A 18 -3.40 7.47 -9.21
N TRP A 19 -3.94 7.11 -8.05
CA TRP A 19 -4.15 5.74 -7.61
C TRP A 19 -5.59 5.30 -7.85
N HIS A 20 -5.75 4.02 -8.12
CA HIS A 20 -7.02 3.38 -8.44
C HIS A 20 -7.16 2.08 -7.64
N ASN A 21 -8.37 1.53 -7.59
CA ASN A 21 -8.64 0.23 -6.99
C ASN A 21 -7.71 -0.85 -7.59
N GLY A 22 -7.01 -1.59 -6.73
CA GLY A 22 -6.06 -2.64 -7.11
C GLY A 22 -4.60 -2.18 -7.22
N ASP A 23 -4.34 -0.86 -7.20
CA ASP A 23 -2.97 -0.33 -7.19
C ASP A 23 -2.25 -0.63 -5.87
N PHE A 24 -0.92 -0.65 -5.92
CA PHE A 24 -0.10 -0.70 -4.71
C PHE A 24 0.31 0.72 -4.33
N VAL A 25 0.13 1.06 -3.07
CA VAL A 25 0.34 2.43 -2.55
C VAL A 25 1.22 2.39 -1.32
N TYR A 26 1.96 3.48 -1.13
CA TYR A 26 2.55 3.80 0.16
C TYR A 26 1.59 4.72 0.90
N ALA A 27 1.16 4.30 2.08
CA ALA A 27 0.28 5.06 2.96
C ALA A 27 0.97 5.34 4.29
N MET A 28 0.70 6.51 4.85
CA MET A 28 1.24 6.95 6.13
C MET A 28 0.10 7.13 7.13
N ARG A 29 0.29 6.66 8.36
CA ARG A 29 -0.62 6.88 9.47
C ARG A 29 -0.34 8.23 10.11
N LEU A 30 -1.37 9.05 10.28
CA LEU A 30 -1.25 10.42 10.78
C LEU A 30 -0.89 10.49 12.27
N SER A 31 -1.27 9.48 13.06
CA SER A 31 -1.06 9.48 14.51
C SER A 31 0.40 9.38 14.93
N ASP A 32 1.21 8.63 14.17
CA ASP A 32 2.58 8.27 14.54
C ASP A 32 3.58 8.34 13.37
N ASN A 33 3.15 8.82 12.20
CA ASN A 33 3.94 8.86 10.96
C ASN A 33 4.50 7.48 10.54
N SER A 34 3.88 6.38 10.97
CA SER A 34 4.25 5.05 10.50
C SER A 34 3.80 4.83 9.06
N GLY A 35 4.67 4.24 8.24
CA GLY A 35 4.40 3.96 6.84
C GLY A 35 4.05 2.50 6.58
N THR A 36 3.19 2.25 5.60
CA THR A 36 2.89 0.89 5.12
C THR A 36 2.79 0.82 3.60
N PHE A 37 3.15 -0.33 3.05
CA PHE A 37 3.00 -0.65 1.64
C PHE A 37 1.94 -1.74 1.46
N LYS A 38 0.83 -1.41 0.81
CA LYS A 38 -0.36 -2.27 0.70
C LYS A 38 -1.02 -2.13 -0.67
N GLN A 39 -1.89 -3.07 -1.03
CA GLN A 39 -2.78 -2.91 -2.17
C GLN A 39 -3.99 -2.08 -1.75
N LEU A 40 -4.31 -1.02 -2.46
CA LEU A 40 -5.54 -0.27 -2.27
C LEU A 40 -6.71 -1.07 -2.81
N ARG A 41 -7.77 -1.21 -2.03
CA ARG A 41 -9.05 -1.78 -2.46
C ARG A 41 -10.21 -0.85 -2.18
N THR A 42 -11.16 -0.81 -3.09
CA THR A 42 -12.42 -0.09 -2.93
C THR A 42 -13.56 -1.10 -2.81
N GLU A 43 -14.35 -0.99 -1.75
CA GLU A 43 -15.56 -1.80 -1.52
C GLU A 43 -16.73 -0.86 -1.22
N GLY A 44 -17.62 -0.66 -2.19
CA GLY A 44 -18.63 0.39 -2.10
C GLY A 44 -17.97 1.77 -2.04
N ASP A 45 -18.30 2.56 -1.03
CA ASP A 45 -17.71 3.88 -0.77
C ASP A 45 -16.46 3.81 0.13
N ASP A 46 -16.11 2.62 0.62
CA ASP A 46 -15.01 2.42 1.55
C ASP A 46 -13.70 2.06 0.85
N LEU A 47 -12.61 2.59 1.39
CA LEU A 47 -11.24 2.28 0.97
C LEU A 47 -10.53 1.42 2.03
N TYR A 48 -9.72 0.48 1.55
CA TYR A 48 -8.97 -0.45 2.37
C TYR A 48 -7.52 -0.57 1.90
N LEU A 49 -6.60 -0.64 2.85
CA LEU A 49 -5.21 -1.03 2.66
C LEU A 49 -5.09 -2.54 2.93
N CYS A 50 -4.84 -3.32 1.88
CA CYS A 50 -4.90 -4.77 1.90
C CYS A 50 -3.52 -5.41 1.77
N ALA A 51 -3.22 -6.33 2.68
CA ALA A 51 -2.08 -7.23 2.55
C ALA A 51 -2.41 -8.31 1.52
N ILE A 52 -1.55 -8.49 0.51
CA ILE A 52 -1.72 -9.59 -0.44
C ILE A 52 -1.26 -10.94 0.14
N ASN A 53 -0.36 -10.93 1.12
CA ASN A 53 0.03 -12.13 1.88
C ASN A 53 -1.16 -12.60 2.74
N PRO A 54 -1.73 -13.80 2.48
CA PRO A 54 -2.88 -14.31 3.22
C PRO A 54 -2.62 -14.55 4.71
N SER A 55 -1.37 -14.78 5.11
CA SER A 55 -0.97 -15.06 6.49
C SER A 55 -0.72 -13.79 7.32
N PHE A 56 -0.81 -12.60 6.71
CA PHE A 56 -0.62 -11.34 7.42
C PHE A 56 -1.91 -10.87 8.06
N GLU A 57 -1.90 -10.65 9.37
CA GLU A 57 -3.06 -10.22 10.16
C GLU A 57 -2.79 -8.87 10.86
N PRO A 58 -3.74 -7.91 10.84
CA PRO A 58 -4.95 -7.91 10.04
C PRO A 58 -4.64 -7.76 8.54
N ARG A 59 -5.37 -8.52 7.71
CA ARG A 59 -5.16 -8.49 6.26
C ARG A 59 -5.73 -7.24 5.60
N TYR A 60 -6.81 -6.71 6.15
CA TYR A 60 -7.54 -5.55 5.65
C TYR A 60 -7.51 -4.46 6.71
N THR A 61 -7.09 -3.26 6.32
CA THR A 61 -7.12 -2.08 7.18
C THR A 61 -7.97 -1.02 6.50
N ARG A 62 -9.11 -0.67 7.09
CA ARG A 62 -9.98 0.39 6.53
C ARG A 62 -9.27 1.74 6.60
N MET A 63 -9.44 2.56 5.58
CA MET A 63 -9.05 3.97 5.60
C MET A 63 -10.16 4.79 6.24
N ASP A 64 -10.08 4.97 7.56
CA ASP A 64 -11.05 5.65 8.40
C ASP A 64 -10.68 7.12 8.70
N GLY A 65 -9.74 7.68 7.93
CA GLY A 65 -9.20 9.02 8.12
C GLY A 65 -7.88 9.07 8.91
N GLU A 66 -7.46 7.98 9.56
CA GLU A 66 -6.12 7.92 10.17
C GLU A 66 -4.99 7.71 9.16
N TRP A 67 -5.33 7.31 7.94
CA TRP A 67 -4.38 6.98 6.87
C TRP A 67 -4.46 7.96 5.72
N THR A 68 -3.31 8.37 5.22
CA THR A 68 -3.16 9.16 4.00
C THR A 68 -2.31 8.41 2.98
N ILE A 69 -2.77 8.34 1.74
CA ILE A 69 -1.95 7.82 0.63
C ILE A 69 -0.96 8.91 0.24
N ILE A 70 0.33 8.55 0.26
CA ILE A 70 1.42 9.45 -0.11
C ILE A 70 1.76 9.33 -1.59
N GLY A 71 1.60 8.13 -2.17
CA GLY A 71 1.84 7.91 -3.59
C GLY A 71 1.63 6.47 -4.03
N LYS A 72 1.66 6.28 -5.34
CA LYS A 72 1.47 5.00 -6.00
C LYS A 72 2.80 4.35 -6.34
N ALA A 73 2.91 3.03 -6.18
CA ALA A 73 4.07 2.30 -6.67
C ALA A 73 4.12 2.27 -8.19
N ARG A 74 5.27 2.66 -8.74
CA ARG A 74 5.50 2.72 -10.18
C ARG A 74 6.41 1.60 -10.67
N TRP A 75 7.50 1.35 -9.95
CA TRP A 75 8.51 0.37 -10.33
C TRP A 75 8.99 -0.43 -9.13
N ARG A 76 9.25 -1.72 -9.34
CA ARG A 76 10.11 -2.54 -8.47
C ARG A 76 11.49 -2.54 -9.12
N VAL A 77 12.49 -2.12 -8.36
CA VAL A 77 13.88 -2.12 -8.83
C VAL A 77 14.47 -3.48 -8.47
N GLU A 78 14.98 -4.16 -9.48
CA GLU A 78 15.79 -5.36 -9.32
C GLU A 78 17.26 -4.94 -9.37
N ASP A 79 18.07 -5.41 -8.43
CA ASP A 79 19.51 -5.21 -8.49
C ASP A 79 20.07 -6.04 -9.66
N LEU A 80 20.86 -5.41 -10.53
CA LEU A 80 21.49 -6.00 -11.72
C LEU A 80 22.56 -7.04 -11.37
#